data_AF-A0A1L7CWX2-F1
#
_entry.id   AF-A0A1L7CWX2-F1
#
_cell.length_a   1.000
_cell.length_b   1.000
_cell.length_c   1.000
_cell.angle_alpha   90.00
_cell.angle_beta   90.00
_cell.angle_gamma   90.00
#
_symmetry.space_group_name_H-M   'P 1'
#
loop_
_entity.id
_entity.type
_entity.pdbx_description
1 polymer ?
#
loop_
_entity_poly.entity_id
_entity_poly.type
_entity_poly.pdbx_seq_one_letter_code
_entity_poly.pdbx_strand_id
1 'polypeptide(L)'
;MGQAFRDDALELETLRRHRDRRAAERPALRPLVTEYYDRAPRIVDAIAAEGNGEEVYRGTFDRMVLPTGRLLDAGRDDEAIDLYYREFIGLRDRYGV
;
A
#
# COMPACT_ATOMS: atom_id res chain seq x y z
N MET A 1 12.89 -19.65 4.97
CA MET A 1 11.94 -18.53 4.79
C MET A 1 12.27 -17.48 5.84
N GLY A 2 12.78 -16.30 5.47
CA GLY A 2 13.20 -15.30 6.47
C GLY A 2 13.79 -14.02 5.89
N GLN A 3 14.21 -14.04 4.63
CA GLN A 3 14.77 -12.87 3.94
C GLN A 3 13.68 -12.08 3.20
N ALA A 4 12.82 -12.75 2.41
CA ALA A 4 11.70 -12.09 1.71
C ALA A 4 10.78 -11.31 2.66
N PHE A 5 10.28 -11.95 3.72
CA PHE A 5 9.44 -11.28 4.74
C PHE A 5 10.10 -10.06 5.42
N ARG A 6 11.43 -10.02 5.47
CA ARG A 6 12.17 -8.89 6.06
C ARG A 6 12.26 -7.73 5.07
N ASP A 7 12.54 -8.02 3.81
CA ASP A 7 12.46 -7.04 2.72
C ASP A 7 11.04 -6.48 2.61
N ASP A 8 10.01 -7.34 2.65
CA ASP A 8 8.61 -6.93 2.60
C ASP A 8 8.27 -5.95 3.74
N ALA A 9 8.74 -6.21 4.95
CA ALA A 9 8.52 -5.33 6.11
C ALA A 9 9.24 -3.98 5.97
N LEU A 10 10.47 -3.98 5.45
CA LEU A 10 11.27 -2.76 5.26
C LEU A 10 10.66 -1.86 4.18
N GLU A 11 10.25 -2.45 3.06
CA GLU A 11 9.57 -1.73 1.97
C GLU A 11 8.27 -1.12 2.50
N LEU A 12 7.43 -1.91 3.16
CA LEU A 12 6.17 -1.43 3.73
C LEU A 12 6.37 -0.32 4.76
N GLU A 13 7.40 -0.41 5.61
CA GLU A 13 7.73 0.68 6.54
C GLU A 13 8.13 1.96 5.80
N THR A 14 8.94 1.84 4.75
CA THR A 14 9.34 2.97 3.90
C THR A 14 8.13 3.64 3.25
N LEU A 15 7.22 2.86 2.66
CA LEU A 15 5.98 3.38 2.07
C LEU A 15 5.07 4.06 3.12
N ARG A 16 4.95 3.49 4.31
CA ARG A 16 4.15 4.10 5.40
C ARG A 16 4.70 5.47 5.76
N ARG A 17 6.00 5.56 6.05
CA ARG A 17 6.67 6.83 6.36
C ARG A 17 6.48 7.85 5.25
N HIS A 18 6.60 7.42 3.99
CA HIS A 18 6.37 8.26 2.82
C HIS A 18 4.95 8.83 2.80
N ARG A 19 3.94 7.97 2.94
CA ARG A 19 2.52 8.35 2.96
C ARG A 19 2.22 9.36 4.07
N ASP A 20 2.66 9.07 5.30
CA ASP A 20 2.41 9.96 6.46
C ASP A 20 3.09 11.33 6.26
N ARG A 21 4.33 11.34 5.76
CA ARG A 21 5.04 12.58 5.39
C ARG A 21 4.25 13.36 4.33
N ARG A 22 3.80 12.70 3.26
CA ARG A 22 3.06 13.36 2.17
C ARG A 22 1.73 13.94 2.64
N ALA A 23 1.05 13.32 3.58
CA ALA A 23 -0.18 13.86 4.17
C ALA A 23 0.05 15.01 5.15
N ALA A 24 1.23 15.07 5.78
CA ALA A 24 1.66 16.24 6.54
C ALA A 24 1.91 17.44 5.61
N GLU A 25 2.61 17.20 4.49
CA GLU A 25 2.91 18.21 3.46
C GLU A 25 1.67 18.64 2.66
N ARG A 26 0.71 17.73 2.42
CA ARG A 26 -0.46 17.94 1.57
C ARG A 26 -1.76 17.65 2.32
N PRO A 27 -2.50 18.69 2.76
CA PRO A 27 -3.76 18.53 3.46
C PRO A 27 -4.80 17.71 2.67
N ALA A 28 -4.77 17.77 1.33
CA ALA A 28 -5.66 17.02 0.46
C ALA A 28 -5.50 15.49 0.57
N LEU A 29 -4.34 15.00 1.02
CA LEU A 29 -4.09 13.56 1.21
C LEU A 29 -4.56 13.05 2.57
N ARG A 30 -4.83 13.93 3.54
CA ARG A 30 -5.30 13.55 4.88
C ARG A 30 -6.57 12.69 4.86
N PRO A 31 -7.65 13.03 4.11
CA PRO A 31 -8.83 12.16 4.04
C PRO A 31 -8.50 10.78 3.46
N LEU A 32 -7.60 10.71 2.46
CA LEU A 32 -7.15 9.44 1.87
C LEU A 32 -6.33 8.60 2.85
N VAL A 33 -5.47 9.22 3.66
CA VAL A 33 -4.75 8.53 4.75
C VAL A 33 -5.73 7.98 5.79
N THR A 34 -6.69 8.78 6.22
CA THR A 34 -7.70 8.34 7.20
C THR A 34 -8.51 7.17 6.66
N GLU A 35 -8.99 7.26 5.40
CA GLU A 35 -9.70 6.15 4.75
C GLU A 35 -8.80 4.91 4.64
N TYR A 36 -7.53 5.08 4.27
CA TYR A 36 -6.58 3.97 4.23
C TYR A 36 -6.47 3.26 5.58
N TYR A 37 -6.32 4.00 6.68
CA TYR A 37 -6.22 3.38 8.01
C TYR A 37 -7.49 2.64 8.45
N ASP A 38 -8.67 3.07 7.98
CA ASP A 38 -9.95 2.41 8.27
C ASP A 38 -10.18 1.18 7.37
N ARG A 39 -9.91 1.29 6.07
CA ARG A 39 -10.25 0.27 5.06
C ARG A 39 -9.15 -0.76 4.83
N ALA A 40 -7.87 -0.37 4.84
CA ALA A 40 -6.76 -1.29 4.60
C ALA A 40 -6.76 -2.55 5.49
N PRO A 41 -7.00 -2.48 6.82
CA PRO A 41 -7.10 -3.69 7.63
C PRO A 41 -8.28 -4.58 7.24
N ARG A 42 -9.42 -3.99 6.81
CA ARG A 42 -10.58 -4.76 6.32
C ARG A 42 -10.29 -5.46 4.99
N ILE A 43 -9.56 -4.81 4.09
CA ILE A 43 -9.08 -5.41 2.84
C ILE A 43 -8.18 -6.61 3.16
N VAL A 44 -7.22 -6.44 4.07
CA VAL A 44 -6.32 -7.53 4.48
C VAL A 44 -7.08 -8.69 5.11
N ASP A 45 -8.06 -8.40 5.97
CA ASP A 45 -8.92 -9.42 6.58
C ASP A 45 -9.75 -10.17 5.52
N ALA A 46 -10.33 -9.45 4.55
CA ALA A 46 -11.05 -10.05 3.43
C ALA A 46 -10.15 -10.93 2.57
N ILE A 47 -8.92 -10.48 2.25
CA ILE A 47 -7.92 -11.29 1.53
C ILE A 47 -7.55 -12.53 2.34
N ALA A 48 -7.33 -12.40 3.65
CA ALA A 48 -6.95 -13.52 4.51
C ALA A 48 -8.08 -14.55 4.67
N ALA A 49 -9.34 -14.11 4.57
CA ALA A 49 -10.51 -14.98 4.56
C ALA A 49 -10.67 -15.75 3.23
N GLU A 50 -10.06 -15.29 2.14
CA GLU A 50 -10.02 -16.05 0.89
C GLU A 50 -9.03 -17.21 0.98
N GLY A 51 -9.41 -18.38 0.45
CA GLY A 51 -8.54 -19.58 0.44
C GLY A 51 -7.24 -19.42 -0.35
N ASN A 52 -7.09 -18.33 -1.10
CA ASN A 52 -5.91 -17.95 -1.89
C ASN A 52 -5.29 -16.62 -1.42
N GLY A 53 -5.48 -16.22 -0.15
CA GLY A 53 -5.01 -14.94 0.38
C GLY A 53 -3.52 -14.66 0.17
N GLU A 54 -2.65 -15.68 0.22
CA GLU A 54 -1.21 -15.51 -0.04
C GLU A 54 -0.92 -15.08 -1.48
N GLU A 55 -1.64 -15.63 -2.47
CA GLU A 55 -1.46 -15.27 -3.89
C GLU A 55 -1.93 -13.84 -4.15
N VAL A 56 -3.08 -13.47 -3.58
CA VAL A 56 -3.62 -12.10 -3.70
C VAL A 56 -2.72 -11.09 -3.01
N TYR A 57 -2.19 -11.43 -1.83
CA TYR A 57 -1.26 -10.58 -1.11
C TYR A 57 0.03 -10.38 -1.91
N ARG A 58 0.59 -11.46 -2.46
CA ARG A 58 1.80 -11.40 -3.28
C ARG A 58 1.59 -10.60 -4.57
N GLY A 59 0.44 -10.76 -5.23
CA GLY A 59 0.07 -9.96 -6.39
C GLY A 59 -0.10 -8.48 -6.06
N THR A 60 -0.68 -8.17 -4.90
CA THR A 60 -0.80 -6.80 -4.40
C THR A 60 0.57 -6.20 -4.11
N PHE A 61 1.46 -6.97 -3.48
CA PHE A 61 2.83 -6.55 -3.18
C PHE A 61 3.61 -6.23 -4.46
N ASP A 62 3.53 -7.11 -5.47
CA ASP A 62 4.22 -6.93 -6.74
C ASP A 62 3.70 -5.73 -7.56
N ARG A 63 2.39 -5.44 -7.47
CA ARG A 63 1.74 -4.37 -8.23
C ARG A 63 1.71 -3.01 -7.54
N MET A 64 1.77 -2.99 -6.21
CA MET A 64 1.71 -1.77 -5.41
C MET A 64 3.04 -1.47 -4.74
N VAL A 65 3.58 -2.39 -3.95
CA VAL A 65 4.70 -2.12 -3.05
C VAL A 65 6.00 -1.95 -3.82
N LEU A 66 6.37 -2.94 -4.65
CA LEU A 66 7.60 -2.89 -5.46
C LEU A 66 7.68 -1.67 -6.41
N PRO A 67 6.65 -1.36 -7.23
CA PRO A 67 6.73 -0.21 -8.12
C PRO A 67 6.68 1.11 -7.36
N THR A 68 5.98 1.21 -6.23
CA THR A 68 6.05 2.41 -5.38
C THR A 68 7.46 2.59 -4.82
N GLY A 69 8.09 1.54 -4.30
CA GLY A 69 9.47 1.57 -3.80
C GLY A 69 10.46 2.03 -4.88
N ARG A 70 10.34 1.50 -6.11
CA ARG A 70 11.15 1.95 -7.26
C ARG A 70 10.95 3.42 -7.61
N LEU A 71 9.72 3.93 -7.51
CA LEU A 71 9.43 5.35 -7.74
C LEU A 71 10.06 6.22 -6.65
N LEU A 72 10.06 5.77 -5.39
CA LEU A 72 10.71 6.46 -4.28
C LEU A 72 12.23 6.49 -4.43
N ASP A 73 12.85 5.38 -4.83
CA ASP A 73 14.29 5.31 -5.10
C ASP A 73 14.71 6.28 -6.22
N ALA A 74 13.85 6.46 -7.23
CA ALA A 74 14.04 7.44 -8.30
C ALA A 74 13.72 8.90 -7.90
N GLY A 75 13.34 9.17 -6.65
CA GLY A 75 12.93 10.51 -6.18
C GLY A 75 11.61 11.01 -6.77
N ARG A 76 10.77 10.10 -7.29
CA ARG A 76 9.47 10.38 -7.93
C ARG A 76 8.34 10.22 -6.93
N ASP A 77 8.46 10.89 -5.80
CA ASP A 77 7.55 10.80 -4.67
C ASP A 77 6.06 11.04 -5.00
N ASP A 78 5.78 11.99 -5.88
CA ASP A 78 4.43 12.36 -6.33
C ASP A 78 3.75 11.21 -7.06
N GLU A 79 4.51 10.52 -7.90
CA GLU A 79 4.02 9.38 -8.66
C GLU A 79 3.94 8.13 -7.78
N ALA A 80 4.86 8.00 -6.82
CA ALA A 80 4.83 6.95 -5.82
C ALA A 80 3.55 7.01 -4.99
N ILE A 81 3.17 8.20 -4.50
CA ILE A 81 1.96 8.36 -3.68
C ILE A 81 0.68 8.18 -4.52
N ASP A 82 0.68 8.62 -5.79
CA ASP A 82 -0.44 8.40 -6.71
C ASP A 82 -0.64 6.91 -7.03
N LEU A 83 0.44 6.19 -7.36
CA LEU A 83 0.38 4.74 -7.61
C LEU A 83 -0.12 3.99 -6.38
N TYR A 84 0.40 4.35 -5.21
CA TYR A 84 -0.01 3.75 -3.94
C TYR A 84 -1.51 3.88 -3.68
N TYR A 85 -2.06 5.09 -3.82
CA TYR A 85 -3.50 5.30 -3.60
C TYR A 85 -4.37 4.72 -4.70
N ARG A 86 -3.90 4.71 -5.95
CA ARG A 86 -4.62 4.11 -7.08
C ARG A 86 -4.83 2.61 -6.87
N GLU A 87 -3.78 1.88 -6.50
CA GLU A 87 -3.88 0.45 -6.21
C GLU A 87 -4.73 0.20 -4.96
N PHE A 88 -4.60 1.02 -3.91
CA PHE A 88 -5.47 0.95 -2.73
C PHE A 88 -6.95 1.15 -3.08
N ILE A 89 -7.29 2.14 -3.91
CA ILE A 89 -8.67 2.38 -4.37
C ILE A 89 -9.18 1.18 -5.17
N GLY A 90 -8.34 0.57 -6.00
CA GLY A 90 -8.68 -0.64 -6.75
C GLY A 90 -8.99 -1.83 -5.83
N LEU A 91 -8.22 -2.02 -4.76
CA LEU A 91 -8.49 -3.04 -3.75
C LEU A 91 -9.77 -2.74 -2.97
N ARG A 92 -9.97 -1.48 -2.56
CA ARG A 92 -11.17 -1.02 -1.88
C ARG A 92 -12.42 -1.32 -2.71
N ASP A 93 -12.40 -0.98 -4.00
CA ASP A 93 -13.51 -1.25 -4.93
C ASP A 93 -13.76 -2.76 -5.10
N ARG A 94 -12.68 -3.55 -5.26
CA ARG A 94 -12.76 -5.00 -5.40
C ARG A 94 -13.40 -5.69 -4.19
N TYR A 95 -13.06 -5.26 -2.98
CA TYR A 95 -13.58 -5.86 -1.74
C TYR A 95 -14.84 -5.17 -1.21
N GLY A 96 -15.27 -4.06 -1.83
CA GLY A 96 -16.46 -3.31 -1.43
C GLY A 96 -16.40 -2.75 -0.02
N VAL A 97 -15.19 -2.56 0.53
CA VAL A 97 -14.98 -2.12 1.91
C VAL A 97 -14.86 -0.63 2.02
#